data_AF-A0A816AJ33-F1
#
_entry.id   AF-A0A816AJ33-F1
#
_cell.length_a   1.000
_cell.length_b   1.000
_cell.length_c   1.000
_cell.angle_alpha   90.00
_cell.angle_beta   90.00
_cell.angle_gamma   90.00
#
_symmetry.space_group_name_H-M   'P 1'
#
loop_
_entity.id
_entity.type
_entity.pdbx_description
1 polymer ?
#
loop_
_entity_poly.entity_id
_entity_poly.type
_entity_poly.pdbx_seq_one_letter_code
_entity_poly.pdbx_strand_id
1 'polypeptide(L)'
;MIGIFFYIIKMTDEFDRYYIKIRRILEIDAKTICEELTTTLRPDAPAYSTVAKWAKRFREGREDVNDDFRPGRPISVLTDENIEQVRQVIEDDQNST
;
A
#
# COMPACT_ATOMS: atom_id res chain seq x y z
N MET A 1 4.92 -5.54 -17.55
CA MET A 1 4.38 -4.16 -17.54
C MET A 1 3.59 -3.79 -16.28
N ILE A 2 3.07 -4.75 -15.48
CA ILE A 2 2.28 -4.47 -14.26
C ILE A 2 3.14 -3.88 -13.11
N GLY A 3 4.40 -4.32 -12.97
CA GLY A 3 5.27 -3.91 -11.85
C GLY A 3 5.69 -2.44 -11.84
N ILE A 4 5.97 -1.85 -13.00
CA ILE A 4 6.37 -0.43 -13.11
C ILE A 4 5.18 0.48 -12.79
N PHE A 5 3.99 0.14 -13.28
CA PHE A 5 2.77 0.88 -12.99
C PHE A 5 2.42 0.83 -11.49
N PHE A 6 2.54 -0.33 -10.87
CA PHE A 6 2.38 -0.47 -9.42
C PHE A 6 3.42 0.33 -8.64
N TYR A 7 4.68 0.35 -9.09
CA TYR A 7 5.74 1.15 -8.46
C TYR A 7 5.47 2.65 -8.58
N ILE A 8 5.06 3.15 -9.75
CA ILE A 8 4.74 4.57 -9.97
C ILE A 8 3.55 5.01 -9.11
N ILE A 9 2.50 4.18 -9.00
CA ILE A 9 1.35 4.47 -8.12
C ILE A 9 1.75 4.42 -6.64
N LYS A 10 2.57 3.45 -6.23
CA LYS A 10 3.08 3.41 -4.85
C LYS A 10 3.94 4.62 -4.52
N MET A 11 4.81 5.02 -5.44
CA MET A 11 5.72 6.14 -5.28
C MET A 11 4.95 7.47 -5.15
N THR A 12 3.90 7.68 -5.94
CA THR A 12 3.06 8.89 -5.88
C THR A 12 2.31 9.00 -4.55
N ASP A 13 1.71 7.90 -4.06
CA ASP A 13 1.06 7.87 -2.74
C ASP A 13 2.05 8.04 -1.58
N GLU A 14 3.29 7.54 -1.70
CA GLU A 14 4.34 7.79 -0.72
C GLU A 14 4.76 9.28 -0.67
N PHE A 15 4.93 9.92 -1.83
CA PHE A 15 5.23 11.35 -1.90
C PHE A 15 4.14 12.21 -1.27
N ASP A 16 2.88 11.89 -1.52
CA ASP A 16 1.74 12.59 -0.91
C ASP A 16 1.78 12.48 0.62
N ARG A 17 2.07 11.28 1.14
CA ARG A 17 2.18 11.06 2.59
C ARG A 17 3.35 11.80 3.21
N TYR A 18 4.51 11.88 2.54
CA TYR A 18 5.62 12.73 2.97
C TYR A 18 5.24 14.20 3.04
N TYR A 19 4.54 14.69 2.01
CA TYR A 19 4.05 16.06 1.98
C TYR A 19 3.10 16.35 3.16
N ILE A 20 2.11 15.47 3.36
CA ILE A 20 1.17 15.54 4.48
C ILE A 20 1.91 15.50 5.81
N LYS A 21 2.93 14.64 5.96
CA LYS A 21 3.75 14.53 7.18
C LYS A 21 4.45 15.85 7.51
N ILE A 22 5.18 16.41 6.55
CA ILE A 22 5.94 17.65 6.75
C ILE A 22 4.99 18.79 7.07
N ARG A 23 3.92 18.96 6.29
CA ARG A 23 2.92 20.02 6.52
C ARG A 23 2.23 19.89 7.88
N ARG A 24 1.93 18.67 8.32
CA ARG A 24 1.31 18.42 9.62
C ARG A 24 2.26 18.71 10.79
N ILE A 25 3.56 18.42 10.65
CA ILE A 25 4.60 18.80 11.62
C ILE A 25 4.73 20.33 11.71
N LEU A 26 4.56 21.04 10.59
CA LEU A 26 4.46 22.50 10.55
C LEU A 26 3.10 23.04 11.05
N GLU A 27 2.31 22.20 11.72
CA GLU A 27 0.99 22.50 12.31
C GLU A 27 -0.12 22.92 11.34
N ILE A 28 0.10 22.78 10.03
CA ILE A 28 -0.90 23.13 9.00
C ILE A 28 -2.08 22.14 9.07
N ASP A 29 -3.29 22.67 8.90
CA ASP A 29 -4.52 21.88 8.96
C ASP A 29 -4.69 20.99 7.70
N ALA A 30 -5.44 19.89 7.86
CA ALA A 30 -5.64 18.91 6.80
C ALA A 30 -6.45 19.43 5.59
N LYS A 31 -7.30 20.45 5.80
CA LYS A 31 -8.09 21.09 4.74
C LYS A 31 -7.18 21.92 3.84
N THR A 32 -6.32 22.76 4.43
CA THR A 32 -5.32 23.54 3.71
C THR A 32 -4.38 22.62 2.92
N ILE A 33 -3.90 21.54 3.53
CA ILE A 33 -3.06 20.54 2.84
C ILE A 33 -3.79 19.92 1.63
N CYS A 34 -5.08 19.61 1.78
CA CYS A 34 -5.88 19.05 0.69
C CYS A 34 -6.09 20.06 -0.45
N GLU A 35 -6.30 21.33 -0.14
CA GLU A 35 -6.42 22.40 -1.13
C GLU A 35 -5.10 22.58 -1.91
N GLU A 36 -3.96 22.56 -1.22
CA GLU A 36 -2.63 22.61 -1.84
C GLU A 36 -2.42 21.43 -2.80
N LEU A 37 -2.65 20.19 -2.33
CA LEU A 37 -2.50 18.97 -3.14
C LEU A 37 -3.47 18.95 -4.32
N THR A 38 -4.71 19.39 -4.14
CA THR A 38 -5.70 19.46 -5.22
C THR A 38 -5.30 20.48 -6.29
N THR A 39 -4.63 21.55 -5.89
CA THR A 39 -4.15 22.60 -6.80
C THR A 39 -2.93 22.15 -7.60
N THR A 40 -2.02 21.39 -6.98
CA THR A 40 -0.74 21.00 -7.60
C THR A 40 -0.81 19.70 -8.40
N LEU A 41 -1.59 18.71 -7.95
CA LEU A 41 -1.54 17.33 -8.47
C LEU A 41 -2.75 16.95 -9.33
N ARG A 42 -3.71 17.85 -9.57
CA ARG A 42 -4.94 17.50 -10.31
C ARG A 42 -4.62 16.88 -11.68
N PRO A 43 -5.18 15.71 -12.06
CA PRO A 43 -6.28 14.93 -11.44
C PRO A 43 -5.88 13.87 -10.40
N ASP A 44 -4.59 13.68 -10.13
CA ASP A 44 -4.04 12.60 -9.31
C ASP A 44 -4.03 12.91 -7.80
N ALA A 45 -4.60 14.05 -7.40
CA ALA A 45 -4.61 14.48 -6.01
C ALA A 45 -5.36 13.49 -5.08
N PRO A 46 -4.83 13.22 -3.87
CA PRO A 46 -5.49 12.34 -2.92
C PRO A 46 -6.78 12.97 -2.40
N ALA A 47 -7.79 12.12 -2.14
CA ALA A 47 -9.04 12.56 -1.53
C ALA A 47 -8.80 13.13 -0.11
N TYR A 48 -9.64 14.09 0.29
CA TYR A 48 -9.59 14.69 1.63
C TYR A 48 -9.60 13.66 2.77
N SER A 49 -10.36 12.58 2.62
CA SER A 49 -10.42 11.49 3.62
C SER A 49 -9.05 10.82 3.84
N THR A 50 -8.27 10.64 2.78
CA THR A 50 -6.89 10.11 2.85
C THR A 50 -5.97 11.11 3.56
N VAL A 51 -6.04 12.39 3.18
CA VAL A 51 -5.26 13.48 3.80
C VAL A 51 -5.56 13.57 5.30
N ALA A 52 -6.83 13.60 5.68
CA ALA A 52 -7.26 13.68 7.08
C ALA A 52 -6.82 12.46 7.90
N LYS A 53 -6.90 11.25 7.33
CA LYS A 53 -6.45 10.02 7.99
C LYS A 53 -4.96 10.05 8.28
N TRP A 54 -4.14 10.43 7.31
CA TRP A 54 -2.68 10.52 7.48
C TRP A 54 -2.28 11.66 8.40
N ALA A 55 -2.88 12.84 8.27
CA ALA A 55 -2.65 13.97 9.17
C ALA A 55 -2.98 13.63 10.63
N LYS A 56 -4.04 12.84 10.88
CA LYS A 56 -4.35 12.31 12.21
C LYS A 56 -3.25 11.36 12.71
N ARG A 57 -2.84 10.38 11.89
CA ARG A 57 -1.77 9.43 12.24
C ARG A 57 -0.46 10.12 12.61
N PHE A 58 -0.06 11.13 11.85
CA PHE A 58 1.15 11.90 12.14
C PHE A 58 1.01 12.75 13.40
N ARG A 59 -0.17 13.31 13.67
CA ARG A 59 -0.46 13.99 14.94
C ARG A 59 -0.37 13.05 16.14
N GLU A 60 -0.76 11.78 15.95
CA GLU A 60 -0.66 10.73 16.97
C GLU A 60 0.76 10.18 17.16
N GLY A 61 1.76 10.73 16.46
CA GLY A 61 3.17 10.36 16.62
C GLY A 61 3.66 9.26 15.69
N ARG A 62 2.90 8.85 14.66
CA ARG A 62 3.40 7.94 13.62
C ARG A 62 4.52 8.62 12.85
N GLU A 63 5.67 7.95 12.69
CA GLU A 63 6.78 8.47 11.89
C GLU A 63 6.82 7.87 10.47
N ASP A 64 6.35 6.63 10.29
CA ASP A 64 6.42 5.95 9.01
C ASP A 64 5.29 6.37 8.05
N VAL A 65 5.66 6.58 6.79
CA VAL A 65 4.75 6.92 5.68
C VAL A 65 4.23 5.66 4.97
N ASN A 66 4.86 4.51 5.19
CA ASN A 66 4.39 3.26 4.60
C ASN A 66 3.09 2.81 5.26
N ASP A 67 2.27 2.09 4.52
CA ASP A 67 1.11 1.42 5.09
C ASP A 67 1.56 0.35 6.08
N ASP A 68 0.72 0.10 7.09
CA ASP A 68 0.90 -1.03 7.99
C ASP A 68 0.99 -2.32 7.18
N PHE A 69 1.79 -3.28 7.64
CA PHE A 69 1.86 -4.59 7.03
C PHE A 69 0.42 -5.15 6.90
N ARG A 70 -0.04 -5.27 5.66
CA ARG A 70 -1.31 -5.93 5.37
C ARG A 70 -0.96 -7.38 5.06
N PRO A 71 -1.20 -8.32 5.99
CA PRO A 71 -1.16 -9.72 5.60
C PRO A 71 -2.14 -9.87 4.43
N GLY A 72 -1.60 -10.25 3.28
CA GLY A 72 -2.44 -10.65 2.16
C GLY A 72 -3.26 -11.88 2.55
N ARG A 73 -3.98 -12.45 1.58
CA ARG A 73 -4.51 -13.81 1.77
C ARG A 73 -3.35 -14.71 2.18
N PRO A 74 -3.38 -15.36 3.36
CA PRO A 74 -2.36 -16.34 3.68
C PRO A 74 -2.41 -17.37 2.56
N ILE A 75 -1.28 -17.55 1.87
CA ILE A 75 -1.13 -18.64 0.92
C ILE A 75 -0.87 -19.88 1.77
N SER A 76 -1.85 -20.28 2.58
CA SER A 76 -1.83 -21.58 3.28
C SER A 76 -1.85 -22.75 2.29
N VAL A 77 -1.96 -22.46 0.98
CA VAL A 77 -1.90 -23.41 -0.14
C VAL A 77 -0.45 -23.69 -0.58
N LEU A 78 0.54 -22.93 -0.11
CA LEU A 78 1.98 -23.14 -0.38
C LEU A 78 2.75 -23.47 0.91
N THR A 79 2.23 -24.37 1.75
CA THR A 79 3.11 -25.08 2.69
C THR A 79 3.89 -26.12 1.90
N ASP A 80 5.14 -26.40 2.30
CA ASP A 80 5.94 -27.46 1.66
C ASP A 80 5.18 -28.80 1.64
N GLU A 81 4.35 -29.07 2.65
CA GLU A 81 3.43 -30.20 2.69
C GLU A 81 2.36 -30.19 1.60
N ASN A 82 1.73 -29.05 1.31
CA ASN A 82 0.75 -28.96 0.23
C ASN A 82 1.40 -29.08 -1.15
N ILE A 83 2.64 -28.57 -1.30
CA ILE A 83 3.43 -28.73 -2.53
C ILE A 83 3.80 -30.20 -2.74
N GLU A 84 4.21 -30.89 -1.68
CA GLU A 84 4.58 -32.29 -1.74
C GLU A 84 3.37 -33.20 -1.98
N GLN A 85 2.23 -32.93 -1.35
CA GLN A 85 0.99 -33.66 -1.64
C GLN A 85 0.54 -33.49 -3.09
N VAL A 86 0.64 -32.29 -3.65
CA VAL A 86 0.30 -32.07 -5.06
C VAL A 86 1.31 -32.77 -5.99
N ARG A 87 2.61 -32.79 -5.64
CA ARG A 87 3.62 -33.55 -6.39
C ARG A 87 3.32 -35.04 -6.43
N GLN A 88 2.98 -35.64 -5.28
CA GLN A 88 2.64 -37.07 -5.20
C GLN A 88 1.42 -37.41 -6.06
N VAL A 89 0.36 -36.59 -6.01
CA VAL A 89 -0.83 -36.79 -6.84
C VAL A 89 -0.50 -36.73 -8.35
N ILE A 90 0.43 -35.85 -8.75
CA ILE A 90 0.84 -35.73 -10.16
C ILE A 90 1.71 -36.92 -10.60
N GLU A 91 2.62 -37.40 -9.75
CA GLU A 91 3.48 -38.56 -10.06
C GLU A 91 2.69 -39.87 -10.14
N ASP A 92 1.69 -40.06 -9.28
CA ASP A 92 0.82 -41.24 -9.32
C ASP A 92 -0.09 -41.26 -10.57
N ASP A 93 -0.54 -40.10 -11.04
CA ASP A 93 -1.34 -39.95 -12.26
C ASP A 93 -0.51 -40.20 -13.53
N GLN A 94 0.76 -39.74 -13.55
CA GLN A 94 1.68 -39.96 -14.67
C GLN A 94 2.15 -41.41 -14.83
N ASN A 95 2.13 -42.21 -13.76
CA ASN A 95 2.48 -43.64 -13.79
C ASN A 95 1.29 -44.57 -14.09
N SER A 96 0.08 -44.01 -14.29
CA SER A 96 -1.14 -44.77 -14.64
C SER A 96 -1.44 -44.82 -16.16
N THR A 97 -0.53 -44.37 -17.02
CA THR A 97 -0.61 -44.53 -18.50
C THR A 97 0.53 -45.38 -19.01
#